data_AF-A0A8T6CAT1-F1
#
_entry.id   AF-A0A8T6CAT1-F1
#
_cell.length_a   1.000
_cell.length_b   1.000
_cell.length_c   1.000
_cell.angle_alpha   90.00
_cell.angle_beta   90.00
_cell.angle_gamma   90.00
#
_symmetry.space_group_name_H-M   'P 1'
#
loop_
_entity.id
_entity.type
_entity.pdbx_description
1 polymer ?
#
loop_
_entity_poly.entity_id
_entity_poly.type
_entity_poly.pdbx_seq_one_letter_code
_entity_poly.pdbx_strand_id
1 'polypeptide(L)'
;MNVEDFLEKASGAGVPPMSGGRLVARRLGSTHEMCDLLLSLVLSEQKTCTYSLVELLEEEGGLLEPGDRIVFLDADQHPRCVVELDECEQLAFDEVNERHTAGEGPAARDVKVWRKIHAAYWGKWLKSRGQEFHEQVPVMWQSFRLLYPRPDSSKEA
;
A
#
# COMPACT_ATOMS: atom_id res chain seq x y z
N MET A 1 -9.18 -16.82 9.10
CA MET A 1 -7.99 -16.41 9.88
C MET A 1 -8.09 -14.92 10.09
N ASN A 2 -8.09 -14.46 11.34
CA ASN A 2 -8.16 -13.02 11.62
C ASN A 2 -6.74 -12.40 11.58
N VAL A 3 -6.64 -11.08 11.78
CA VAL A 3 -5.36 -10.35 11.78
C VAL A 3 -4.45 -10.79 12.94
N GLU A 4 -5.01 -11.07 14.12
CA GLU A 4 -4.26 -11.50 15.30
C GLU A 4 -3.57 -12.84 15.07
N ASP A 5 -4.33 -13.87 14.64
CA ASP A 5 -3.82 -15.19 14.28
C ASP A 5 -2.71 -15.11 13.21
N PHE A 6 -2.87 -14.18 12.25
CA PHE A 6 -1.90 -13.97 11.18
C PHE A 6 -0.60 -13.38 11.70
N LEU A 7 -0.67 -12.42 12.63
CA LEU A 7 0.50 -11.80 13.24
C LEU A 7 1.21 -12.76 14.20
N GLU A 8 0.49 -13.63 14.89
CA GLU A 8 1.09 -14.72 15.67
C GLU A 8 1.90 -15.66 14.75
N LYS A 9 1.35 -16.03 13.60
CA LYS A 9 2.09 -16.81 12.59
C LYS A 9 3.31 -16.07 12.05
N ALA A 10 3.17 -14.79 11.74
CA ALA A 10 4.28 -13.96 11.26
C ALA A 10 5.40 -13.88 12.32
N SER A 11 5.04 -13.68 13.59
CA SER A 11 5.96 -13.69 14.72
C SER A 11 6.67 -15.05 14.85
N GLY A 12 5.93 -16.16 14.78
CA GLY A 12 6.48 -17.52 14.77
C GLY A 12 7.41 -17.80 13.58
N ALA A 13 7.22 -17.11 12.46
CA ALA A 13 8.09 -17.14 11.28
C ALA A 13 9.29 -16.17 11.36
N GLY A 14 9.49 -15.51 12.50
CA GLY A 14 10.64 -14.63 12.75
C GLY A 14 10.46 -13.18 12.26
N VAL A 15 9.22 -12.70 12.11
CA VAL A 15 8.97 -11.25 12.01
C VAL A 15 9.24 -10.63 13.37
N PRO A 16 10.11 -9.60 13.47
CA PRO A 16 10.44 -9.00 14.75
C PRO A 16 9.20 -8.33 15.37
N PRO A 17 9.07 -8.33 16.71
CA PRO A 17 8.00 -7.60 17.38
C PRO A 17 8.10 -6.11 17.03
N MET A 18 6.96 -5.44 16.99
CA MET A 18 6.93 -4.00 16.83
C MET A 18 7.55 -3.35 18.06
N SER A 19 8.58 -2.52 17.87
CA SER A 19 9.23 -1.75 18.96
C SER A 19 8.56 -0.38 19.19
N GLY A 20 7.42 -0.15 18.56
CA GLY A 20 6.74 1.14 18.42
C GLY A 20 5.97 1.18 17.09
N GLY A 21 5.30 2.30 16.80
CA GLY A 21 4.51 2.49 15.58
C GLY A 21 3.11 1.89 15.65
N ARG A 22 2.29 2.21 14.66
CA ARG A 22 0.93 1.71 14.49
C ARG A 22 0.90 0.52 13.56
N LEU A 23 -0.06 -0.36 13.84
CA LEU A 23 -0.44 -1.44 12.97
C LEU A 23 -1.81 -1.10 12.39
N VAL A 24 -1.92 -1.09 11.07
CA VAL A 24 -3.19 -0.92 10.37
C VAL A 24 -3.46 -2.08 9.43
N ALA A 25 -4.74 -2.39 9.21
CA ALA A 25 -5.16 -3.40 8.25
C ALA A 25 -6.00 -2.73 7.15
N ARG A 26 -5.63 -2.93 5.89
CA ARG A 26 -6.38 -2.35 4.75
C ARG A 26 -6.25 -3.18 3.49
N ARG A 27 -7.22 -3.04 2.59
CA ARG A 27 -7.16 -3.64 1.24
C ARG A 27 -6.38 -2.75 0.27
N LEU A 28 -5.83 -3.35 -0.79
CA LEU A 28 -5.32 -2.64 -1.95
C LEU A 28 -6.30 -2.76 -3.11
N GLY A 29 -6.68 -1.63 -3.72
CA GLY A 29 -7.63 -1.63 -4.83
C GLY A 29 -9.10 -1.67 -4.39
N SER A 30 -10.00 -1.69 -5.38
CA SER A 30 -11.44 -1.55 -5.16
C SER A 30 -12.30 -2.71 -5.68
N THR A 31 -11.73 -3.62 -6.48
CA THR A 31 -12.39 -4.84 -6.96
C THR A 31 -11.63 -6.08 -6.53
N HIS A 32 -12.27 -7.25 -6.58
CA HIS A 32 -11.67 -8.52 -6.19
C HIS A 32 -10.42 -8.83 -7.02
N GLU A 33 -10.51 -8.65 -8.33
CA GLU A 33 -9.42 -8.87 -9.28
C GLU A 33 -8.25 -7.90 -9.06
N MET A 34 -8.55 -6.64 -8.71
CA MET A 34 -7.53 -5.64 -8.42
C MET A 34 -6.81 -5.94 -7.11
N CYS A 35 -7.54 -6.37 -6.07
CA CYS A 35 -6.94 -6.81 -4.80
C CYS A 35 -5.97 -7.97 -5.04
N ASP A 36 -6.42 -9.00 -5.74
CA ASP A 36 -5.60 -10.19 -6.01
C ASP A 36 -4.35 -9.85 -6.83
N LEU A 37 -4.50 -9.04 -7.88
CA LEU A 37 -3.38 -8.58 -8.69
C LEU A 37 -2.38 -7.79 -7.84
N LEU A 38 -2.82 -6.79 -7.09
CA LEU A 38 -1.92 -5.94 -6.31
C LEU A 38 -1.23 -6.71 -5.19
N LEU A 39 -1.93 -7.60 -4.51
CA LEU A 39 -1.34 -8.49 -3.51
C LEU A 39 -0.27 -9.40 -4.12
N SER A 40 -0.52 -9.96 -5.31
CA SER A 40 0.49 -10.80 -5.98
C SER A 40 1.78 -10.02 -6.30
N LEU A 41 1.66 -8.73 -6.62
CA LEU A 41 2.80 -7.85 -6.89
C LEU A 41 3.55 -7.49 -5.60
N VAL A 42 2.85 -7.29 -4.49
CA VAL A 42 3.49 -7.10 -3.17
C VAL A 42 4.22 -8.37 -2.73
N LEU A 43 3.57 -9.54 -2.86
CA LEU A 43 4.13 -10.84 -2.48
C LEU A 43 5.33 -11.27 -3.32
N SER A 44 5.43 -10.78 -4.56
CA SER A 44 6.60 -10.98 -5.43
C SER A 44 7.60 -9.81 -5.39
N GLU A 45 7.41 -8.86 -4.45
CA GLU A 45 8.24 -7.67 -4.26
C GLU A 45 8.38 -6.78 -5.51
N GLN A 46 7.49 -6.94 -6.49
CA GLN A 46 7.42 -6.08 -7.67
C GLN A 46 6.72 -4.75 -7.38
N LYS A 47 5.92 -4.69 -6.31
CA LYS A 47 5.31 -3.49 -5.75
C LYS A 47 5.81 -3.29 -4.32
N THR A 48 6.59 -2.23 -4.10
CA THR A 48 7.24 -1.85 -2.84
C THR A 48 6.86 -0.46 -2.37
N CYS A 49 5.85 0.16 -3.00
CA CYS A 49 5.25 1.39 -2.52
C CYS A 49 3.73 1.40 -2.72
N THR A 50 3.06 2.29 -1.99
CA THR A 50 1.62 2.51 -2.03
C THR A 50 1.32 3.99 -1.89
N TYR A 51 0.13 4.36 -2.34
CA TYR A 51 -0.39 5.72 -2.22
C TYR A 51 -1.78 5.70 -1.58
N SER A 52 -2.11 6.79 -0.91
CA SER A 52 -3.46 7.11 -0.46
C SER A 52 -3.69 8.62 -0.62
N LEU A 53 -4.95 9.04 -0.73
CA LEU A 53 -5.28 10.45 -0.50
C LEU A 53 -5.04 10.76 0.98
N VAL A 54 -4.51 11.95 1.27
CA VAL A 54 -4.30 12.40 2.67
C VAL A 54 -5.63 12.43 3.42
N GLU A 55 -6.67 13.00 2.80
CA GLU A 55 -8.03 13.06 3.38
C GLU A 55 -8.57 11.67 3.72
N LEU A 56 -8.33 10.67 2.87
CA LEU A 56 -8.74 9.28 3.15
C LEU A 56 -8.02 8.73 4.38
N LEU A 57 -6.70 8.96 4.50
CA LEU A 57 -5.96 8.50 5.67
C LEU A 57 -6.40 9.20 6.95
N GLU A 58 -6.71 10.50 6.88
CA GLU A 58 -7.25 11.27 8.02
C GLU A 58 -8.60 10.71 8.48
N GLU A 59 -9.49 10.32 7.55
CA GLU A 59 -10.75 9.62 7.85
C GLU A 59 -10.49 8.23 8.50
N GLU A 60 -9.41 7.55 8.12
CA GLU A 60 -9.07 6.17 8.54
C GLU A 60 -8.17 6.10 9.80
N GLY A 61 -7.87 7.23 10.45
CA GLY A 61 -7.08 7.26 11.70
C GLY A 61 -5.72 7.95 11.63
N GLY A 62 -5.47 8.70 10.55
CA GLY A 62 -4.34 9.61 10.38
C GLY A 62 -3.23 9.09 9.44
N LEU A 63 -2.30 9.99 9.11
CA LEU A 63 -1.13 9.73 8.27
C LEU A 63 -0.18 8.73 8.91
N LEU A 64 0.29 7.73 8.16
CA LEU A 64 1.25 6.72 8.62
C LEU A 64 2.70 7.22 8.55
N GLU A 65 3.54 6.73 9.45
CA GLU A 65 4.95 7.12 9.59
C GLU A 65 5.91 5.95 9.34
N PRO A 66 7.20 6.20 9.04
CA PRO A 66 8.19 5.13 8.96
C PRO A 66 8.21 4.27 10.24
N GLY A 67 8.26 2.95 10.06
CA GLY A 67 8.14 1.98 11.16
C GLY A 67 6.70 1.54 11.46
N ASP A 68 5.68 2.25 10.97
CA ASP A 68 4.30 1.74 10.98
C ASP A 68 4.22 0.49 10.09
N ARG A 69 3.31 -0.43 10.44
CA ARG A 69 3.08 -1.67 9.68
C ARG A 69 1.69 -1.70 9.09
N ILE A 70 1.62 -2.22 7.87
CA ILE A 70 0.36 -2.42 7.15
C ILE A 70 0.17 -3.91 6.93
N VAL A 71 -0.95 -4.45 7.41
CA VAL A 71 -1.46 -5.75 7.02
C VAL A 71 -2.34 -5.57 5.79
N PHE A 72 -1.90 -6.07 4.65
CA PHE A 72 -2.73 -6.06 3.45
C PHE A 72 -3.72 -7.22 3.48
N LEU A 73 -4.98 -6.86 3.27
CA LEU A 73 -6.11 -7.79 3.22
C LEU A 73 -6.48 -8.09 1.76
N ASP A 74 -6.97 -9.29 1.50
CA ASP A 74 -7.68 -9.59 0.25
C ASP A 74 -9.09 -8.99 0.25
N ALA A 75 -9.81 -9.18 -0.87
CA ALA A 75 -11.15 -8.65 -1.05
C ALA A 75 -12.18 -9.28 -0.10
N ASP A 76 -11.89 -10.44 0.47
CA ASP A 76 -12.71 -11.13 1.47
C ASP A 76 -12.29 -10.79 2.91
N GLN A 77 -11.44 -9.77 3.09
CA GLN A 77 -10.91 -9.28 4.36
C GLN A 77 -9.99 -10.25 5.11
N HIS A 78 -9.39 -11.22 4.41
CA HIS A 78 -8.39 -12.08 5.01
C HIS A 78 -7.00 -11.46 4.90
N PRO A 79 -6.18 -11.51 5.96
CA PRO A 79 -4.80 -10.99 5.91
C PRO A 79 -3.92 -11.86 5.04
N ARG A 80 -3.13 -11.21 4.17
CA ARG A 80 -2.30 -11.88 3.15
C ARG A 80 -0.83 -11.59 3.28
N CYS A 81 -0.47 -10.36 3.64
CA CYS A 81 0.90 -10.00 3.97
C CYS A 81 0.95 -8.88 5.01
N VAL A 82 2.09 -8.76 5.68
CA VAL A 82 2.43 -7.60 6.51
C VAL A 82 3.71 -6.97 5.98
N VAL A 83 3.66 -5.65 5.83
CA VAL A 83 4.78 -4.81 5.38
C VAL A 83 5.12 -3.78 6.45
N GLU A 84 6.36 -3.30 6.44
CA GLU A 84 6.81 -2.18 7.28
C GLU A 84 7.13 -0.98 6.40
N LEU A 85 6.66 0.20 6.78
CA LEU A 85 6.93 1.43 6.04
C LEU A 85 8.38 1.87 6.26
N ASP A 86 9.10 2.12 5.17
CA ASP A 86 10.50 2.58 5.20
C ASP A 86 10.59 4.10 5.06
N GLU A 87 9.84 4.69 4.12
CA GLU A 87 9.76 6.13 3.91
C GLU A 87 8.30 6.53 3.66
N CYS A 88 7.92 7.70 4.20
CA CYS A 88 6.62 8.30 4.03
C CYS A 88 6.78 9.76 3.59
N GLU A 89 6.09 10.18 2.55
CA GLU A 89 6.16 11.54 2.02
C GLU A 89 4.78 12.02 1.56
N GLN A 90 4.38 13.20 2.04
CA GLN A 90 3.20 13.89 1.54
C GLN A 90 3.60 14.81 0.39
N LEU A 91 2.93 14.66 -0.75
CA LEU A 91 3.22 15.36 -2.00
C LEU A 91 1.93 15.90 -2.61
N ALA A 92 2.01 16.93 -3.45
CA ALA A 92 0.96 17.17 -4.43
C ALA A 92 0.96 16.05 -5.49
N PHE A 93 -0.21 15.74 -6.05
CA PHE A 93 -0.35 14.66 -7.03
C PHE A 93 0.54 14.86 -8.28
N ASP A 94 0.73 16.08 -8.74
CA ASP A 94 1.62 16.40 -9.86
C ASP A 94 3.12 16.39 -9.52
N GLU A 95 3.49 16.44 -8.25
CA GLU A 95 4.87 16.31 -7.78
C GLU A 95 5.35 14.84 -7.74
N VAL A 96 4.43 13.89 -7.89
CA VAL A 96 4.78 12.47 -8.05
C VAL A 96 5.63 12.28 -9.31
N ASN A 97 6.82 11.71 -9.13
CA ASN A 97 7.85 11.58 -10.16
C ASN A 97 8.36 10.13 -10.26
N GLU A 98 9.41 9.91 -11.05
CA GLU A 98 9.97 8.58 -11.31
C GLU A 98 10.51 7.90 -10.04
N ARG A 99 11.07 8.65 -9.08
CA ARG A 99 11.49 8.11 -7.78
C ARG A 99 10.31 7.49 -7.06
N HIS A 100 9.20 8.21 -6.98
CA HIS A 100 8.02 7.76 -6.25
C HIS A 100 7.40 6.53 -6.91
N THR A 101 7.32 6.52 -8.24
CA THR A 101 6.66 5.44 -9.01
C THR A 101 7.56 4.24 -9.29
N ALA A 102 8.86 4.29 -9.00
CA ALA A 102 9.78 3.16 -9.21
C ALA A 102 9.34 1.89 -8.45
N GLY A 103 8.77 2.07 -7.25
CA GLY A 103 8.24 0.98 -6.42
C GLY A 103 6.80 0.56 -6.76
N GLU A 104 6.18 1.11 -7.80
CA GLU A 104 4.87 0.65 -8.25
C GLU A 104 4.93 -0.67 -9.00
N GLY A 105 3.76 -1.31 -9.12
CA GLY A 105 3.61 -2.47 -9.99
C GLY A 105 4.03 -2.15 -11.43
N PRO A 106 4.51 -3.13 -12.23
CA PRO A 106 5.08 -2.88 -13.56
C PRO A 106 4.20 -2.04 -14.50
N ALA A 107 2.88 -2.20 -14.41
CA ALA A 107 1.92 -1.46 -15.22
C ALA A 107 1.79 0.04 -14.86
N ALA A 108 2.31 0.47 -13.71
CA ALA A 108 2.14 1.82 -13.16
C ALA A 108 3.47 2.50 -12.78
N ARG A 109 4.62 1.99 -13.25
CA ARG A 109 5.94 2.62 -13.02
C ARG A 109 6.20 3.86 -13.88
N ASP A 110 5.58 3.92 -15.06
CA ASP A 110 5.61 5.14 -15.87
C ASP A 110 4.71 6.20 -15.23
N VAL A 111 5.27 7.37 -14.91
CA VAL A 111 4.55 8.46 -14.22
C VAL A 111 3.29 8.90 -14.96
N LYS A 112 3.30 8.92 -16.30
CA LYS A 112 2.11 9.33 -17.08
C LYS A 112 1.02 8.29 -16.97
N VAL A 113 1.36 7.01 -16.98
CA VAL A 113 0.42 5.91 -16.75
C VAL A 113 -0.10 5.93 -15.32
N TRP A 114 0.80 6.09 -14.33
CA TRP A 114 0.45 6.24 -12.93
C TRP A 114 -0.59 7.33 -12.70
N ARG A 115 -0.35 8.53 -13.26
CA ARG A 115 -1.28 9.67 -13.14
C ARG A 115 -2.64 9.35 -13.72
N LYS A 116 -2.71 8.72 -14.90
CA LYS A 116 -3.99 8.34 -15.52
C LYS A 116 -4.78 7.36 -14.65
N ILE A 117 -4.12 6.33 -14.13
CA ILE A 117 -4.75 5.30 -13.29
C ILE A 117 -5.28 5.94 -12.00
N HIS A 118 -4.45 6.72 -11.31
CA HIS A 118 -4.78 7.26 -9.99
C HIS A 118 -5.77 8.42 -10.05
N ALA A 119 -5.69 9.29 -11.06
CA ALA A 119 -6.71 10.34 -11.27
C ALA A 119 -8.10 9.72 -11.52
N ALA A 120 -8.18 8.65 -12.31
CA ALA A 120 -9.44 7.93 -12.54
C ALA A 120 -9.94 7.20 -11.28
N TYR A 121 -9.03 6.64 -10.49
CA TYR A 121 -9.35 5.92 -9.25
C TYR A 121 -9.87 6.88 -8.17
N TRP A 122 -9.08 7.90 -7.82
CA TRP A 122 -9.43 8.88 -6.79
C TRP A 122 -10.51 9.86 -7.24
N GLY A 123 -10.60 10.19 -8.52
CA GLY A 123 -11.66 11.05 -9.04
C GLY A 123 -13.06 10.47 -8.80
N LYS A 124 -13.24 9.15 -8.83
CA LYS A 124 -14.52 8.51 -8.46
C LYS A 124 -14.85 8.71 -6.98
N TRP A 125 -13.85 8.55 -6.12
CA TRP A 125 -13.99 8.70 -4.67
C TRP A 125 -14.28 10.16 -4.27
N LEU A 126 -13.53 11.12 -4.82
CA LEU A 126 -13.74 12.57 -4.60
C LEU A 126 -15.12 13.01 -5.10
N LYS A 127 -15.53 12.55 -6.28
CA LYS A 127 -16.84 12.86 -6.85
C LYS A 127 -17.99 12.38 -5.95
N SER A 128 -17.84 11.22 -5.30
CA SER A 128 -18.85 10.74 -4.33
C SER A 128 -18.99 11.63 -3.09
N ARG A 129 -17.99 12.48 -2.81
CA ARG A 129 -17.98 13.51 -1.75
C ARG A 129 -18.33 14.90 -2.26
N GLY A 130 -18.76 15.04 -3.51
CA GLY A 130 -19.05 16.34 -4.12
C GLY A 130 -17.80 17.17 -4.43
N GLN A 131 -16.63 16.56 -4.44
CA GLN A 131 -15.36 17.20 -4.76
C GLN A 131 -14.90 16.83 -6.19
N GLU A 132 -14.12 17.70 -6.81
CA GLU A 132 -13.48 17.42 -8.11
C GLU A 132 -12.00 17.08 -7.91
N PHE A 133 -11.52 16.12 -8.69
CA PHE A 133 -10.09 15.81 -8.73
C PHE A 133 -9.31 16.95 -9.39
N HIS A 134 -8.16 17.31 -8.81
CA HIS A 134 -7.22 18.27 -9.38
C HIS A 134 -5.77 17.85 -9.12
N GLU A 135 -4.84 18.41 -9.90
CA GLU A 135 -3.41 18.05 -9.86
C GLU A 135 -2.71 18.38 -8.53
N GLN A 136 -3.27 19.30 -7.76
CA GLN A 136 -2.78 19.70 -6.44
C GLN A 136 -3.36 18.87 -5.28
N VAL A 137 -4.09 17.78 -5.55
CA VAL A 137 -4.67 16.97 -4.47
C VAL A 137 -3.55 16.34 -3.64
N PRO A 138 -3.56 16.44 -2.29
CA PRO A 138 -2.51 15.88 -1.47
C PRO A 138 -2.55 14.34 -1.46
N VAL A 139 -1.42 13.73 -1.75
CA VAL A 139 -1.22 12.27 -1.72
C VAL A 139 -0.13 11.90 -0.74
N MET A 140 -0.30 10.76 -0.10
CA MET A 140 0.68 10.18 0.82
C MET A 140 1.38 9.01 0.13
N TRP A 141 2.62 9.22 -0.31
CA TRP A 141 3.49 8.15 -0.80
C TRP A 141 4.14 7.42 0.37
N GLN A 142 4.12 6.10 0.32
CA GLN A 142 4.69 5.24 1.36
C GLN A 142 5.46 4.12 0.68
N SER A 143 6.78 4.09 0.85
CA SER A 143 7.59 2.92 0.50
C SER A 143 7.59 1.93 1.66
N PHE A 144 7.73 0.65 1.34
CA PHE A 144 7.69 -0.41 2.32
C PHE A 144 8.51 -1.62 1.89
N ARG A 145 8.82 -2.44 2.88
CA ARG A 145 9.37 -3.80 2.71
C ARG A 145 8.41 -4.87 3.18
N LEU A 146 8.38 -6.00 2.47
CA LEU A 146 7.60 -7.17 2.87
C LEU A 146 8.26 -7.86 4.07
N LEU A 147 7.52 -8.03 5.16
CA LEU A 147 8.00 -8.78 6.34
C LEU A 147 7.57 -10.24 6.29
N TYR A 148 6.31 -10.49 5.91
CA TYR A 148 5.74 -11.82 5.88
C TYR A 148 4.56 -11.93 4.90
N PRO A 149 4.40 -13.05 4.17
CA PRO A 149 5.34 -14.18 4.11
C PRO A 149 6.67 -13.78 3.48
N ARG A 150 7.77 -14.41 3.91
CA ARG A 150 9.06 -14.20 3.23
C ARG A 150 8.99 -14.86 1.85
N PRO A 151 9.48 -14.21 0.78
CA PRO A 151 9.65 -14.89 -0.49
C PRO A 151 10.54 -16.12 -0.28
N ASP A 152 10.15 -17.25 -0.87
CA ASP A 152 10.94 -18.48 -0.82
C ASP A 152 12.34 -18.18 -1.39
N SER A 153 13.36 -18.11 -0.54
CA SER A 153 14.77 -17.95 -0.95
C SER A 153 15.31 -19.20 -1.67
N SER A 154 14.44 -20.16 -1.99
CA SER A 154 14.72 -21.50 -2.47
C SER A 154 14.41 -21.69 -3.97
N LYS A 155 14.07 -20.62 -4.70
CA LYS A 155 13.83 -20.67 -6.17
C LYS A 155 14.87 -19.96 -7.04
N GLU A 156 16.00 -19.54 -6.47
CA GLU A 156 17.17 -19.08 -7.23
C GLU A 156 18.36 -19.99 -6.95
N ALA A 157 18.38 -21.16 -7.62
CA ALA A 157 19.55 -22.02 -7.78
C ALA A 157 19.54 -22.65 -9.17
#